data_AF-A0A164NY43-F1
#
_entry.id   AF-A0A164NY43-F1
#
_cell.length_a   1.000
_cell.length_b   1.000
_cell.length_c   1.000
_cell.angle_alpha   90.00
_cell.angle_beta   90.00
_cell.angle_gamma   90.00
#
_symmetry.space_group_name_H-M   'P 1'
#
loop_
_entity.id
_entity.type
_entity.pdbx_description
1 polymer ?
#
loop_
_entity_poly.entity_id
_entity_poly.type
_entity_poly.pdbx_seq_one_letter_code
_entity_poly.pdbx_strand_id
1 'polypeptide(L)'
;MALGDKKDTLTQDIHESVRYVLGKHVKITERRAVRMETKGDKMENRILVFTPCRLFVFTPKIPTKIDFNLHYLDLQSIESKKLSQLTLSTMDKVYSFHTQEELNQTSDSLITAIVTAISDLFPGIPIDQVVRRIEVSPVGRMENLSNLLRGSNSETELSIPCGNFSRQYACMCDYYGLPYREEVAWDVDTIYMSHNSKELNLRDFDHLDPKDLIPIIAALELNSFFLQFRCSHLKLSHECSERLLAVLKKSTTLEEIYVDNAGFKGDFANKLSMAIISNSNSSLHGIDLSHNLIEDRGATHLSSSLSKAHRGLVKLSLSHCGLTGKGVVQIGHALVLNKCMASSLQHLDLSNNVAKDDINTICSFLAQPNVLTFLNLSSTDIALEP
;
A
#
# COMPACT_ATOMS: atom_id res chain seq x y z
N MET A 1 -45.48 1.28 -33.61
CA MET A 1 -44.95 2.21 -32.59
C MET A 1 -44.68 1.54 -31.22
N ALA A 2 -44.69 0.21 -31.07
CA ALA A 2 -44.68 -0.46 -29.75
C ALA A 2 -43.46 -1.40 -29.51
N LEU A 3 -42.34 -1.20 -30.22
CA LEU A 3 -41.10 -1.98 -30.04
C LEU A 3 -39.96 -1.16 -29.37
N GLY A 4 -40.09 0.17 -29.27
CA GLY A 4 -39.14 1.04 -28.57
C GLY A 4 -39.31 0.98 -27.05
N ASP A 5 -40.54 1.13 -26.55
CA ASP A 5 -40.82 1.24 -25.11
C ASP A 5 -40.46 -0.01 -24.29
N LYS A 6 -40.52 -1.21 -24.90
CA LYS A 6 -40.16 -2.48 -24.22
C LYS A 6 -38.66 -2.64 -23.97
N LYS A 7 -37.82 -2.03 -24.81
CA LYS A 7 -36.36 -2.14 -24.68
C LYS A 7 -35.85 -1.19 -23.60
N ASP A 8 -36.44 0.00 -23.52
CA ASP A 8 -36.10 1.00 -22.50
C ASP A 8 -36.61 0.60 -21.11
N THR A 9 -37.82 0.04 -21.01
CA THR A 9 -38.35 -0.50 -19.74
C THR A 9 -37.54 -1.69 -19.22
N LEU A 10 -37.20 -2.66 -20.08
CA LEU A 10 -36.35 -3.80 -19.67
C LEU A 10 -34.96 -3.35 -19.20
N THR A 11 -34.40 -2.30 -19.82
CA THR A 11 -33.11 -1.73 -19.45
C THR A 11 -33.20 -1.01 -18.10
N GLN A 12 -34.30 -0.29 -17.86
CA GLN A 12 -34.59 0.40 -16.59
C GLN A 12 -34.84 -0.59 -15.45
N ASP A 13 -35.58 -1.67 -15.67
CA ASP A 13 -35.84 -2.73 -14.68
C ASP A 13 -34.53 -3.44 -14.26
N ILE A 14 -33.65 -3.71 -15.23
CA ILE A 14 -32.31 -4.25 -14.96
C ILE A 14 -31.48 -3.26 -14.13
N HIS A 15 -31.58 -1.96 -14.41
CA HIS A 15 -30.85 -0.93 -13.65
C HIS A 15 -31.31 -0.82 -12.20
N GLU A 16 -32.61 -0.91 -11.95
CA GLU A 16 -33.16 -0.93 -10.59
C GLU A 16 -32.78 -2.22 -9.86
N SER A 17 -32.86 -3.37 -10.54
CA SER A 17 -32.44 -4.65 -10.00
C SER A 17 -30.96 -4.66 -9.61
N VAL A 18 -30.07 -4.08 -10.42
CA VAL A 18 -28.63 -3.94 -10.07
C VAL A 18 -28.43 -3.08 -8.83
N ARG A 19 -29.10 -1.92 -8.72
CA ARG A 19 -29.00 -1.07 -7.52
C ARG A 19 -29.55 -1.77 -6.28
N TYR A 20 -30.63 -2.53 -6.44
CA TYR A 20 -31.21 -3.30 -5.35
C TYR A 20 -30.23 -4.34 -4.81
N VAL A 21 -29.55 -5.06 -5.71
CA VAL A 21 -28.60 -6.13 -5.33
C VAL A 21 -27.29 -5.57 -4.74
N LEU A 22 -26.77 -4.46 -5.25
CA LEU A 22 -25.56 -3.82 -4.71
C LEU A 22 -25.82 -3.03 -3.42
N GLY A 23 -27.07 -2.64 -3.17
CA GLY A 23 -27.44 -1.74 -2.09
C GLY A 23 -27.39 -0.27 -2.51
N LYS A 24 -28.25 0.54 -1.88
CA LYS A 24 -28.50 1.94 -2.28
C LYS A 24 -27.30 2.88 -2.09
N HIS A 25 -26.36 2.52 -1.21
CA HIS A 25 -25.23 3.36 -0.83
C HIS A 25 -23.99 3.11 -1.71
N VAL A 26 -23.98 2.07 -2.55
CA VAL A 26 -22.85 1.79 -3.44
C VAL A 26 -22.87 2.75 -4.62
N LYS A 27 -21.84 3.59 -4.70
CA LYS A 27 -21.64 4.48 -5.85
C LYS A 27 -21.28 3.64 -7.07
N ILE A 28 -22.07 3.78 -8.13
CA ILE A 28 -21.80 3.15 -9.43
C ILE A 28 -21.25 4.23 -10.36
N THR A 29 -20.06 4.01 -10.89
CA THR A 29 -19.38 4.93 -11.81
C THR A 29 -19.84 4.71 -13.25
N GLU A 30 -19.86 3.45 -13.70
CA GLU A 30 -20.25 3.10 -15.06
C GLU A 30 -20.92 1.72 -15.11
N ARG A 31 -21.72 1.48 -16.16
CA ARG A 31 -22.32 0.17 -16.48
C ARG A 31 -22.18 -0.13 -17.95
N ARG A 32 -21.80 -1.35 -18.30
CA ARG A 32 -21.65 -1.78 -19.70
C ARG A 32 -22.12 -3.20 -19.92
N ALA A 33 -22.90 -3.41 -20.98
CA ALA A 33 -23.24 -4.74 -21.46
C ALA A 33 -22.08 -5.27 -22.31
N VAL A 34 -21.60 -6.48 -22.00
CA VAL A 34 -20.49 -7.13 -22.70
C VAL A 34 -20.80 -8.61 -22.93
N ARG A 35 -20.00 -9.26 -23.79
CA ARG A 35 -19.95 -10.71 -23.89
C ARG A 35 -18.71 -11.23 -23.18
N MET A 36 -18.88 -12.14 -22.24
CA MET A 36 -17.77 -12.75 -21.52
C MET A 36 -17.49 -14.14 -22.09
N GLU A 37 -16.21 -14.45 -22.32
CA GLU A 37 -15.78 -15.81 -22.65
C GLU A 37 -15.92 -16.72 -21.43
N THR A 38 -16.55 -17.88 -21.63
CA THR A 38 -16.74 -18.92 -20.62
C THR A 38 -16.05 -20.22 -21.06
N LYS A 39 -15.95 -21.19 -20.14
CA LYS A 39 -15.27 -22.47 -20.43
C LYS A 39 -15.85 -23.14 -21.69
N GLY A 40 -14.98 -23.41 -22.66
CA GLY A 40 -15.33 -24.02 -23.95
C GLY A 40 -15.71 -23.02 -25.04
N ASP A 41 -15.07 -21.84 -25.08
CA ASP A 41 -15.23 -20.77 -26.09
C ASP A 41 -16.66 -20.26 -26.28
N LYS A 42 -17.53 -20.48 -25.28
CA LYS A 42 -18.91 -19.97 -25.29
C LYS A 42 -18.94 -18.53 -24.82
N MET A 43 -19.67 -17.70 -25.56
CA MET A 43 -19.87 -16.29 -25.25
C MET A 43 -21.21 -16.08 -24.56
N GLU A 44 -21.17 -15.57 -23.32
CA GLU A 44 -22.36 -15.27 -22.54
C GLU A 44 -22.53 -13.77 -22.33
N ASN A 45 -23.76 -13.27 -22.44
CA ASN A 45 -24.04 -11.86 -22.18
C ASN A 45 -23.92 -11.58 -20.67
N ARG A 46 -23.20 -10.52 -20.33
CA ARG A 46 -22.94 -10.06 -18.95
C ARG A 46 -23.10 -8.56 -18.85
N ILE A 47 -23.37 -8.07 -17.64
CA ILE A 47 -23.36 -6.63 -17.33
C ILE A 47 -22.20 -6.37 -16.39
N LEU A 48 -21.28 -5.54 -16.82
CA LEU A 48 -20.22 -4.98 -16.00
C LEU A 48 -20.75 -3.76 -15.27
N VAL A 49 -20.51 -3.70 -13.97
CA VAL A 49 -20.85 -2.56 -13.12
C VAL A 49 -19.59 -2.13 -12.38
N PHE A 50 -19.12 -0.94 -12.71
CA PHE A 50 -17.93 -0.34 -12.12
C PHE A 50 -18.32 0.45 -10.88
N THR A 51 -17.56 0.25 -9.83
CA THR A 51 -17.62 1.03 -8.58
C THR A 51 -16.24 1.62 -8.32
N PRO A 52 -16.05 2.48 -7.30
CA PRO A 52 -14.73 3.03 -6.98
C PRO A 52 -13.66 1.97 -6.66
N CYS A 53 -14.03 0.83 -6.08
CA CYS A 53 -13.07 -0.19 -5.58
C CYS A 53 -13.18 -1.54 -6.29
N ARG A 54 -14.35 -1.83 -6.91
CA ARG A 54 -14.67 -3.14 -7.49
C ARG A 54 -15.34 -3.07 -8.86
N LEU A 55 -15.08 -4.10 -9.66
CA LEU A 55 -15.88 -4.46 -10.83
C LEU A 55 -16.82 -5.62 -10.48
N PHE A 56 -18.11 -5.42 -10.64
CA PHE A 56 -19.12 -6.47 -10.49
C PHE A 56 -19.59 -6.99 -11.84
N VAL A 57 -19.76 -8.31 -11.96
CA VAL A 57 -20.24 -8.96 -13.17
C VAL A 57 -21.59 -9.62 -12.87
N PHE A 58 -22.61 -9.23 -13.65
CA PHE A 58 -23.98 -9.70 -13.48
C PHE A 58 -24.46 -10.53 -14.67
N THR A 59 -25.28 -11.53 -14.37
CA THR A 59 -26.14 -12.17 -15.36
C THR A 59 -27.32 -11.24 -15.70
N PRO A 60 -27.59 -10.95 -17.00
CA PRO A 60 -28.69 -10.10 -17.45
C PRO A 60 -30.03 -10.85 -17.42
N LYS A 61 -30.48 -11.23 -16.22
CA LYS A 61 -31.80 -11.82 -15.94
C LYS A 61 -32.44 -11.01 -14.80
N ILE A 62 -33.77 -10.97 -14.73
CA ILE A 62 -34.48 -10.33 -13.60
C ILE A 62 -35.04 -11.45 -12.71
N PRO A 63 -34.79 -11.46 -11.39
CA PRO A 63 -33.88 -10.55 -10.68
C PRO A 63 -32.41 -10.79 -11.08
N THR A 64 -31.65 -9.71 -11.17
CA THR A 64 -30.21 -9.75 -11.50
C THR A 64 -29.45 -10.46 -10.38
N LYS A 65 -28.42 -11.21 -10.76
CA LYS A 65 -27.54 -11.92 -9.82
C LYS A 65 -26.11 -11.56 -10.11
N ILE A 66 -25.34 -11.34 -9.04
CA ILE A 66 -23.87 -11.20 -9.13
C ILE A 66 -23.32 -12.58 -9.42
N ASP A 67 -22.64 -12.73 -10.56
CA ASP A 67 -21.92 -13.96 -10.89
C ASP A 67 -20.61 -14.01 -10.10
N PHE A 68 -19.86 -12.90 -10.11
CA PHE A 68 -18.66 -12.67 -9.32
C PHE A 68 -18.33 -11.16 -9.29
N ASN A 69 -17.36 -10.80 -8.47
CA ASN A 69 -16.80 -9.45 -8.42
C ASN A 69 -15.27 -9.53 -8.35
N LEU A 70 -14.61 -8.44 -8.73
CA LEU A 70 -13.16 -8.28 -8.73
C LEU A 70 -12.80 -6.99 -8.01
N HIS A 71 -11.94 -7.06 -7.01
CA HIS A 71 -11.37 -5.88 -6.41
C HIS A 71 -10.22 -5.37 -7.30
N TYR A 72 -10.11 -4.05 -7.50
CA TYR A 72 -9.08 -3.50 -8.38
C TYR A 72 -7.66 -3.80 -7.87
N LEU A 73 -7.48 -3.95 -6.56
CA LEU A 73 -6.20 -4.33 -5.94
C LEU A 73 -5.78 -5.79 -6.23
N ASP A 74 -6.70 -6.66 -6.68
CA ASP A 74 -6.37 -8.04 -7.07
C ASP A 74 -5.96 -8.17 -8.54
N LEU A 75 -6.04 -7.08 -9.32
CA LEU A 75 -5.68 -7.07 -10.73
C LEU A 75 -4.16 -7.17 -10.90
N GLN A 76 -3.72 -8.22 -11.58
CA GLN A 76 -2.33 -8.37 -12.00
C GLN A 76 -2.08 -7.77 -13.38
N SER A 77 -3.02 -7.97 -14.31
CA SER A 77 -2.90 -7.41 -15.65
C SER A 77 -4.21 -6.89 -16.23
N ILE A 78 -4.09 -5.82 -17.01
CA ILE A 78 -5.13 -5.24 -17.85
C ILE A 78 -4.62 -5.27 -19.28
N GLU A 79 -5.18 -6.14 -20.10
CA GLU A 79 -4.71 -6.38 -21.47
C GLU A 79 -5.82 -6.13 -22.49
N SER A 80 -5.47 -5.50 -23.62
CA SER A 80 -6.38 -5.34 -24.76
C SER A 80 -5.61 -5.48 -26.07
N LYS A 81 -5.61 -6.71 -26.61
CA LYS A 81 -4.91 -7.03 -27.87
C LYS A 81 -5.75 -6.70 -29.10
N LYS A 82 -7.08 -6.63 -28.96
CA LYS A 82 -8.06 -6.28 -30.00
C LYS A 82 -8.90 -5.10 -29.54
N LEU A 83 -9.40 -4.30 -30.47
CA LEU A 83 -10.20 -3.09 -30.19
C LEU A 83 -11.47 -3.37 -29.36
N SER A 84 -12.07 -4.54 -29.55
CA SER A 84 -13.30 -4.95 -28.85
C SER A 84 -13.04 -5.87 -27.64
N GLN A 85 -11.79 -6.19 -27.31
CA GLN A 85 -11.46 -7.16 -26.26
C GLN A 85 -10.77 -6.48 -25.07
N LEU A 86 -11.20 -6.84 -23.86
CA LEU A 86 -10.55 -6.54 -22.59
C LEU A 86 -10.31 -7.85 -21.85
N THR A 87 -9.07 -8.10 -21.47
CA THR A 87 -8.67 -9.25 -20.65
C THR A 87 -8.12 -8.76 -19.31
N LEU A 88 -8.72 -9.23 -18.23
CA LEU A 88 -8.31 -8.94 -16.86
C LEU A 88 -7.76 -10.21 -16.22
N SER A 89 -6.57 -10.14 -15.64
CA SER A 89 -5.95 -11.28 -14.96
C SER A 89 -5.81 -11.02 -13.47
N THR A 90 -6.20 -12.00 -12.67
CA THR A 90 -5.96 -12.10 -11.22
C THR A 90 -4.94 -13.21 -10.96
N MET A 91 -4.52 -13.42 -9.71
CA MET A 91 -3.60 -14.52 -9.35
C MET A 91 -4.03 -15.89 -9.89
N ASP A 92 -5.34 -16.18 -9.85
CA ASP A 92 -5.85 -17.54 -10.10
C ASP A 92 -6.67 -17.66 -11.40
N LYS A 93 -7.09 -16.54 -11.99
CA LYS A 93 -8.06 -16.55 -13.08
C LYS A 93 -7.89 -15.39 -14.05
N VAL A 94 -8.11 -15.70 -15.32
CA VAL A 94 -8.18 -14.75 -16.43
C VAL A 94 -9.63 -14.60 -16.87
N TYR A 95 -10.05 -13.36 -17.11
CA TYR A 95 -11.38 -12.99 -17.56
C TYR A 95 -11.27 -12.26 -18.89
N SER A 96 -11.99 -12.71 -19.92
CA SER A 96 -12.03 -12.01 -21.22
C SER A 96 -13.43 -11.50 -21.51
N PHE A 97 -13.51 -10.20 -21.80
CA PHE A 97 -14.72 -9.46 -22.10
C PHE A 97 -14.63 -8.87 -23.51
N HIS A 98 -15.73 -8.96 -24.23
CA HIS A 98 -15.87 -8.43 -25.58
C HIS A 98 -16.99 -7.39 -25.63
N THR A 99 -16.65 -6.17 -26.07
CA THR A 99 -17.62 -5.12 -26.36
C THR A 99 -18.32 -5.41 -27.69
N GLN A 100 -19.55 -4.90 -27.85
CA GLN A 100 -20.30 -5.07 -29.10
C GLN A 100 -19.79 -4.08 -30.15
N GLU A 101 -19.31 -4.60 -31.28
CA GLU A 101 -18.68 -3.81 -32.36
C GLU A 101 -19.66 -2.88 -33.09
N GLU A 102 -20.97 -3.18 -33.07
CA GLU A 102 -22.02 -2.45 -33.81
C GLU A 102 -22.23 -0.99 -33.35
N LEU A 103 -21.63 -0.55 -32.24
CA LEU A 103 -21.81 0.77 -31.64
C LEU A 103 -20.55 1.66 -31.66
N ASN A 104 -19.48 1.31 -32.39
CA ASN A 104 -18.15 1.95 -32.30
C ASN A 104 -17.58 1.97 -30.86
N GLN A 105 -18.02 1.03 -30.01
CA GLN A 105 -17.57 0.96 -28.62
C GLN A 105 -16.29 0.13 -28.52
N THR A 106 -15.16 0.81 -28.37
CA THR A 106 -13.88 0.17 -28.06
C THR A 106 -13.83 -0.25 -26.59
N SER A 107 -13.01 -1.25 -26.30
CA SER A 107 -12.67 -1.62 -24.92
C SER A 107 -11.93 -0.51 -24.16
N ASP A 108 -11.54 0.58 -24.83
CA ASP A 108 -10.90 1.75 -24.21
C ASP A 108 -11.77 2.33 -23.11
N SER A 109 -13.08 2.46 -23.33
CA SER A 109 -13.99 3.00 -22.31
C SER A 109 -13.95 2.18 -21.00
N LEU A 110 -13.88 0.85 -21.10
CA LEU A 110 -13.77 -0.04 -19.94
C LEU A 110 -12.41 0.11 -19.25
N ILE A 111 -11.34 0.22 -20.03
CA ILE A 111 -9.99 0.41 -19.51
C ILE A 111 -9.90 1.77 -18.80
N THR A 112 -10.41 2.84 -19.42
CA THR A 112 -10.51 4.17 -18.81
C THR A 112 -11.27 4.09 -17.50
N ALA A 113 -12.42 3.43 -17.45
CA ALA A 113 -13.21 3.34 -16.23
C ALA A 113 -12.43 2.69 -15.06
N ILE A 114 -11.69 1.60 -15.34
CA ILE A 114 -10.85 0.93 -14.32
C ILE A 114 -9.68 1.82 -13.93
N VAL A 115 -8.94 2.36 -14.91
CA VAL A 115 -7.74 3.14 -14.65
C VAL A 115 -8.09 4.45 -13.94
N THR A 116 -9.14 5.16 -14.36
CA THR A 116 -9.65 6.36 -13.68
C THR A 116 -10.05 6.02 -12.24
N ALA A 117 -10.75 4.91 -11.99
CA ALA A 117 -11.12 4.53 -10.62
C ALA A 117 -9.89 4.28 -9.74
N ILE A 118 -8.84 3.65 -10.28
CA ILE A 118 -7.58 3.41 -9.54
C ILE A 118 -6.80 4.72 -9.34
N SER A 119 -6.70 5.57 -10.36
CA SER A 119 -6.04 6.87 -10.28
C SER A 119 -6.75 7.82 -9.30
N ASP A 120 -8.08 7.77 -9.25
CA ASP A 120 -8.88 8.50 -8.27
C ASP A 120 -8.66 7.99 -6.84
N LEU A 121 -8.34 6.71 -6.65
CA LEU A 121 -8.02 6.12 -5.34
C LEU A 121 -6.60 6.49 -4.88
N PHE A 122 -5.64 6.52 -5.81
CA PHE A 122 -4.23 6.77 -5.53
C PHE A 122 -3.70 7.98 -6.31
N PRO A 123 -4.04 9.22 -5.90
CA PRO A 123 -3.61 10.42 -6.61
C PRO A 123 -2.09 10.53 -6.67
N GLY A 124 -1.55 10.85 -7.85
CA GLY A 124 -0.12 10.99 -8.10
C GLY A 124 0.67 9.68 -8.18
N ILE A 125 0.03 8.53 -7.96
CA ILE A 125 0.68 7.22 -8.07
C ILE A 125 0.56 6.69 -9.51
N PRO A 126 1.67 6.35 -10.17
CA PRO A 126 1.65 5.69 -11.47
C PRO A 126 0.89 4.36 -11.44
N ILE A 127 0.05 4.12 -12.45
CA ILE A 127 -0.84 2.96 -12.48
C ILE A 127 -0.08 1.62 -12.51
N ASP A 128 1.14 1.61 -13.03
CA ASP A 128 2.03 0.44 -13.08
C ASP A 128 2.56 0.03 -11.69
N GLN A 129 2.52 0.93 -10.70
CA GLN A 129 2.78 0.59 -9.30
C GLN A 129 1.60 -0.14 -8.65
N VAL A 130 0.39 0.06 -9.16
CA VAL A 130 -0.83 -0.61 -8.65
C VAL A 130 -1.08 -1.92 -9.39
N VAL A 131 -1.05 -1.88 -10.73
CA VAL A 131 -1.29 -3.02 -11.62
C VAL A 131 0.00 -3.38 -12.34
N ARG A 132 0.49 -4.59 -12.11
CA ARG A 132 1.83 -5.03 -12.55
C ARG A 132 2.04 -4.97 -14.06
N ARG A 133 1.00 -5.21 -14.86
CA ARG A 133 1.12 -5.24 -16.32
C ARG A 133 -0.10 -4.61 -16.99
N ILE A 134 0.12 -3.58 -17.78
CA ILE A 134 -0.91 -3.00 -18.64
C ILE A 134 -0.42 -3.02 -20.08
N GLU A 135 -1.14 -3.72 -20.95
CA GLU A 135 -0.77 -3.90 -22.35
C GLU A 135 -1.96 -3.65 -23.26
N VAL A 136 -1.94 -2.53 -23.99
CA VAL A 136 -3.00 -2.15 -24.92
C VAL A 136 -2.40 -2.01 -26.31
N SER A 137 -2.99 -2.72 -27.27
CA SER A 137 -2.61 -2.71 -28.67
C SER A 137 -3.73 -2.14 -29.55
N PRO A 138 -3.43 -1.30 -30.55
CA PRO A 138 -2.12 -0.67 -30.82
C PRO A 138 -1.70 0.36 -29.76
N VAL A 139 -0.39 0.61 -29.63
CA VAL A 139 0.22 1.45 -28.57
C VAL A 139 -0.36 2.88 -28.49
N GLY A 140 -0.77 3.47 -29.63
CA GLY A 140 -1.39 4.80 -29.65
C GLY A 140 -2.70 4.92 -28.84
N ARG A 141 -3.39 3.80 -28.54
CA ARG A 141 -4.54 3.79 -27.62
C ARG A 141 -4.12 4.13 -26.19
N MET A 142 -2.95 3.65 -25.76
CA MET A 142 -2.42 3.92 -24.42
C MET A 142 -2.02 5.38 -24.25
N GLU A 143 -1.48 6.03 -25.29
CA GLU A 143 -1.13 7.45 -25.25
C GLU A 143 -2.38 8.33 -25.08
N ASN A 144 -3.46 8.02 -25.80
CA ASN A 144 -4.73 8.72 -25.66
C ASN A 144 -5.33 8.54 -24.25
N LEU A 145 -5.29 7.33 -23.70
CA LEU A 145 -5.70 7.05 -22.33
C LEU A 145 -4.87 7.84 -21.30
N SER A 146 -3.54 7.87 -21.48
CA SER A 146 -2.63 8.60 -20.61
C SER A 146 -2.87 10.11 -20.66
N ASN A 147 -3.18 10.67 -21.83
CA ASN A 147 -3.51 12.09 -21.98
C ASN A 147 -4.85 12.45 -21.33
N LEU A 148 -5.86 11.58 -21.41
CA LEU A 148 -7.14 11.76 -20.73
C LEU A 148 -6.98 11.79 -19.20
N LEU A 149 -6.13 10.92 -18.65
CA LEU A 149 -5.84 10.86 -17.22
C LEU A 149 -5.01 12.05 -16.72
N ARG A 150 -4.18 12.65 -17.59
CA ARG A 150 -3.41 13.87 -17.26
C ARG A 150 -4.25 15.14 -17.33
N GLY A 151 -5.26 15.17 -18.19
CA GLY A 151 -6.12 16.34 -18.41
C GLY A 151 -7.12 16.64 -17.30
N SER A 152 -7.30 15.74 -16.32
CA SER A 152 -8.30 15.88 -15.24
C SER A 152 -7.78 16.50 -13.93
N ASN A 153 -6.47 16.76 -13.79
CA ASN A 153 -5.85 16.90 -12.47
C ASN A 153 -5.32 18.30 -12.06
N SER A 154 -5.54 19.37 -12.82
CA SER A 154 -4.78 20.61 -12.58
C SER A 154 -5.27 21.51 -11.42
N GLU A 155 -6.48 21.33 -10.87
CA GLU A 155 -6.99 22.22 -9.80
C GLU A 155 -7.52 21.50 -8.54
N THR A 156 -7.76 20.18 -8.59
CA THR A 156 -8.33 19.42 -7.48
C THR A 156 -7.30 18.78 -6.53
N GLU A 157 -6.04 18.63 -6.92
CA GLU A 157 -5.01 17.94 -6.10
C GLU A 157 -4.62 18.71 -4.82
N LEU A 158 -4.75 20.05 -4.82
CA LEU A 158 -4.40 20.90 -3.66
C LEU A 158 -5.41 20.84 -2.50
N SER A 159 -6.58 20.23 -2.71
CA SER A 159 -7.70 20.22 -1.76
C SER A 159 -7.96 18.84 -1.13
N ILE A 160 -7.29 17.77 -1.61
CA ILE A 160 -7.59 16.41 -1.15
C ILE A 160 -6.91 16.18 0.21
N PRO A 161 -7.68 15.95 1.30
CA PRO A 161 -7.10 15.73 2.61
C PRO A 161 -6.18 14.51 2.62
N CYS A 162 -5.00 14.67 3.22
CA CYS A 162 -4.06 13.60 3.50
C CYS A 162 -3.78 12.62 2.34
N GLY A 163 -3.70 13.13 1.10
CA GLY A 163 -3.41 12.27 -0.07
C GLY A 163 -4.52 11.28 -0.39
N ASN A 164 -5.78 11.65 -0.10
CA ASN A 164 -6.99 10.85 -0.28
C ASN A 164 -7.09 9.64 0.67
N PHE A 165 -6.47 9.74 1.85
CA PHE A 165 -6.43 8.65 2.81
C PHE A 165 -7.82 8.07 3.10
N SER A 166 -8.84 8.91 3.34
CA SER A 166 -10.19 8.44 3.69
C SER A 166 -10.83 7.55 2.62
N ARG A 167 -10.59 7.81 1.32
CA ARG A 167 -11.04 6.92 0.25
C ARG A 167 -10.20 5.64 0.16
N GLN A 168 -8.90 5.73 0.39
CA GLN A 168 -8.01 4.56 0.45
C GLN A 168 -8.40 3.65 1.61
N TYR A 169 -8.67 4.23 2.79
CA TYR A 169 -9.17 3.54 3.96
C TYR A 169 -10.51 2.85 3.69
N ALA A 170 -11.48 3.53 3.08
CA ALA A 170 -12.75 2.92 2.69
C ALA A 170 -12.56 1.74 1.71
N CYS A 171 -11.65 1.90 0.74
CA CYS A 171 -11.26 0.85 -0.20
C CYS A 171 -10.62 -0.35 0.54
N MET A 172 -9.74 -0.11 1.50
CA MET A 172 -9.13 -1.18 2.30
C MET A 172 -10.14 -1.87 3.22
N CYS A 173 -11.10 -1.13 3.80
CA CYS A 173 -12.20 -1.73 4.58
C CYS A 173 -13.00 -2.71 3.72
N ASP A 174 -13.39 -2.28 2.51
CA ASP A 174 -14.08 -3.13 1.55
C ASP A 174 -13.22 -4.34 1.14
N TYR A 175 -11.92 -4.14 0.89
CA TYR A 175 -10.99 -5.22 0.50
C TYR A 175 -10.84 -6.31 1.56
N TYR A 176 -10.65 -5.92 2.83
CA TYR A 176 -10.49 -6.86 3.94
C TYR A 176 -11.82 -7.34 4.53
N GLY A 177 -12.96 -6.83 4.05
CA GLY A 177 -14.28 -7.17 4.58
C GLY A 177 -14.49 -6.69 6.02
N LEU A 178 -13.92 -5.54 6.36
CA LEU A 178 -13.98 -4.92 7.69
C LEU A 178 -14.93 -3.70 7.68
N PRO A 179 -15.55 -3.36 8.82
CA PRO A 179 -16.47 -2.25 8.90
C PRO A 179 -15.72 -0.92 8.67
N TYR A 180 -16.31 -0.06 7.85
CA TYR A 180 -15.84 1.33 7.71
C TYR A 180 -16.23 2.13 8.95
N ARG A 181 -15.24 2.77 9.58
CA ARG A 181 -15.43 3.65 10.74
C ARG A 181 -15.40 5.11 10.28
N GLU A 182 -16.52 5.81 10.44
CA GLU A 182 -16.61 7.22 10.06
C GLU A 182 -15.66 8.09 10.89
N GLU A 183 -15.42 7.74 12.16
CA GLU A 183 -14.47 8.46 13.02
C GLU A 183 -13.04 8.49 12.46
N VAL A 184 -12.56 7.40 11.85
CA VAL A 184 -11.20 7.33 11.27
C VAL A 184 -11.06 8.32 10.11
N ALA A 185 -12.04 8.32 9.21
CA ALA A 185 -12.04 9.25 8.08
C ALA A 185 -12.18 10.70 8.56
N TRP A 186 -13.02 10.95 9.57
CA TRP A 186 -13.20 12.27 10.14
C TRP A 186 -11.93 12.80 10.83
N ASP A 187 -11.25 11.98 11.63
CA ASP A 187 -9.98 12.33 12.28
C ASP A 187 -8.92 12.69 11.25
N VAL A 188 -8.80 11.90 10.17
CA VAL A 188 -7.79 12.16 9.15
C VAL A 188 -8.13 13.39 8.30
N ASP A 189 -9.36 13.51 7.82
CA ASP A 189 -9.77 14.63 6.96
C ASP A 189 -9.86 15.96 7.72
N THR A 190 -10.07 15.92 9.05
CA THR A 190 -10.23 17.12 9.88
C THR A 190 -8.99 17.41 10.70
N ILE A 191 -8.63 16.52 11.64
CA ILE A 191 -7.58 16.78 12.63
C ILE A 191 -6.21 16.70 11.97
N TYR A 192 -5.91 15.61 11.27
CA TYR A 192 -4.60 15.43 10.64
C TYR A 192 -4.34 16.48 9.56
N MET A 193 -5.35 16.74 8.73
CA MET A 193 -5.26 17.76 7.69
C MET A 193 -5.07 19.15 8.28
N SER A 194 -5.80 19.54 9.35
CA SER A 194 -5.67 20.87 9.96
C SER A 194 -4.29 21.11 10.57
N HIS A 195 -3.64 20.06 11.08
CA HIS A 195 -2.31 20.13 11.65
C HIS A 195 -1.19 19.87 10.62
N ASN A 196 -1.56 19.55 9.37
CA ASN A 196 -0.64 19.05 8.34
C ASN A 196 0.27 17.92 8.87
N SER A 197 -0.29 17.05 9.71
CA SER A 197 0.48 15.98 10.35
C SER A 197 0.90 14.95 9.32
N LYS A 198 2.21 14.78 9.13
CA LYS A 198 2.79 13.77 8.23
C LYS A 198 3.02 12.43 8.94
N GLU A 199 2.68 12.33 10.21
CA GLU A 199 2.82 11.14 11.03
C GLU A 199 1.46 10.51 11.28
N LEU A 200 1.24 9.28 10.79
CA LEU A 200 0.10 8.45 11.18
C LEU A 200 0.40 7.72 12.48
N ASN A 201 -0.25 8.12 13.57
CA ASN A 201 -0.06 7.55 14.90
C ASN A 201 -1.21 6.61 15.26
N LEU A 202 -0.91 5.32 15.41
CA LEU A 202 -1.92 4.31 15.77
C LEU A 202 -2.52 4.51 17.16
N ARG A 203 -1.89 5.31 18.03
CA ARG A 203 -2.48 5.65 19.34
C ARG A 203 -3.72 6.53 19.23
N ASP A 204 -3.89 7.26 18.14
CA ASP A 204 -5.08 8.08 17.93
C ASP A 204 -6.33 7.22 17.71
N PHE A 205 -6.14 5.95 17.36
CA PHE A 205 -7.18 4.97 17.08
C PHE A 205 -7.27 3.87 18.16
N ASP A 206 -6.79 4.12 19.37
CA ASP A 206 -6.75 3.11 20.46
C ASP A 206 -8.13 2.72 21.01
N HIS A 207 -9.15 3.53 20.72
CA HIS A 207 -10.54 3.29 21.02
C HIS A 207 -11.22 2.27 20.08
N LEU A 208 -10.57 1.90 18.97
CA LEU A 208 -11.08 0.95 17.99
C LEU A 208 -10.70 -0.50 18.34
N ASP A 209 -11.41 -1.45 17.73
CA ASP A 209 -11.02 -2.85 17.79
C ASP A 209 -9.65 -3.06 17.07
N PRO A 210 -8.76 -3.93 17.58
CA PRO A 210 -7.45 -4.15 16.96
C PRO A 210 -7.49 -4.60 15.49
N LYS A 211 -8.61 -5.18 15.03
CA LYS A 211 -8.82 -5.54 13.63
C LYS A 211 -9.10 -4.33 12.74
N ASP A 212 -9.69 -3.28 13.28
CA ASP A 212 -10.01 -2.05 12.54
C ASP A 212 -8.73 -1.28 12.15
N LEU A 213 -7.60 -1.56 12.82
CA LEU A 213 -6.28 -1.02 12.46
C LEU A 213 -5.73 -1.60 11.14
N ILE A 214 -6.20 -2.78 10.70
CA ILE A 214 -5.73 -3.43 9.47
C ILE A 214 -5.93 -2.53 8.24
N PRO A 215 -7.15 -2.02 7.94
CA PRO A 215 -7.38 -1.14 6.80
C PRO A 215 -6.72 0.24 6.96
N ILE A 216 -6.54 0.72 8.20
CA ILE A 216 -5.82 1.97 8.49
C ILE A 216 -4.36 1.87 8.06
N ILE A 217 -3.68 0.80 8.48
CA ILE A 217 -2.27 0.55 8.12
C ILE A 217 -2.17 0.28 6.61
N ALA A 218 -3.06 -0.55 6.06
CA ALA A 218 -3.01 -0.91 4.64
C ALA A 218 -3.24 0.28 3.70
N ALA A 219 -3.99 1.30 4.12
CA ALA A 219 -4.19 2.51 3.33
C ALA A 219 -2.86 3.25 3.05
N LEU A 220 -1.83 3.04 3.89
CA LEU A 220 -0.49 3.62 3.67
C LEU A 220 0.31 2.96 2.54
N GLU A 221 -0.10 1.80 2.01
CA GLU A 221 0.70 1.07 1.02
C GLU A 221 1.09 1.91 -0.21
N LEU A 222 0.20 2.79 -0.64
CA LEU A 222 0.35 3.67 -1.80
C LEU A 222 -0.05 5.13 -1.48
N ASN A 223 -0.12 5.49 -0.20
CA ASN A 223 -0.46 6.86 0.19
C ASN A 223 0.72 7.81 -0.06
N SER A 224 0.44 8.99 -0.63
CA SER A 224 1.47 9.96 -1.02
C SER A 224 1.67 11.10 -0.01
N PHE A 225 0.95 11.10 1.12
CA PHE A 225 0.96 12.19 2.09
C PHE A 225 1.71 11.87 3.37
N PHE A 226 1.53 10.67 3.93
CA PHE A 226 2.16 10.28 5.19
C PHE A 226 3.63 9.90 4.99
N LEU A 227 4.50 10.57 5.74
CA LEU A 227 5.95 10.34 5.73
C LEU A 227 6.40 9.51 6.93
N GLN A 228 5.62 9.51 8.02
CA GLN A 228 5.98 8.84 9.25
C GLN A 228 4.84 7.92 9.71
N PHE A 229 5.18 6.76 10.25
CA PHE A 229 4.25 5.83 10.87
C PHE A 229 4.69 5.58 12.31
N ARG A 230 3.77 5.77 13.26
CA ARG A 230 4.03 5.59 14.69
C ARG A 230 3.09 4.56 15.32
N CYS A 231 3.69 3.62 16.04
CA CYS A 231 3.07 2.63 16.88
C CYS A 231 3.93 2.42 18.13
N SER A 232 3.91 3.41 19.02
CA SER A 232 4.69 3.40 20.26
C SER A 232 3.88 2.77 21.40
N HIS A 233 4.50 1.86 22.15
CA HIS A 233 3.91 1.21 23.32
C HIS A 233 2.58 0.47 23.06
N LEU A 234 2.30 0.06 21.83
CA LEU A 234 1.07 -0.63 21.43
C LEU A 234 1.43 -1.98 20.81
N LYS A 235 0.97 -3.07 21.41
CA LYS A 235 1.23 -4.42 20.88
C LYS A 235 0.44 -4.65 19.59
N LEU A 236 1.14 -4.77 18.46
CA LEU A 236 0.49 -5.06 17.18
C LEU A 236 0.12 -6.55 17.07
N SER A 237 -1.05 -6.79 16.49
CA SER A 237 -1.46 -8.14 16.10
C SER A 237 -0.60 -8.67 14.95
N HIS A 238 -0.59 -9.98 14.74
CA HIS A 238 0.11 -10.58 13.61
C HIS A 238 -0.38 -9.99 12.27
N GLU A 239 -1.70 -9.80 12.11
CA GLU A 239 -2.29 -9.25 10.89
C GLU A 239 -1.85 -7.80 10.63
N CYS A 240 -1.85 -6.94 11.65
CA CYS A 240 -1.36 -5.57 11.55
C CYS A 240 0.14 -5.52 11.22
N SER A 241 0.92 -6.43 11.80
CA SER A 241 2.36 -6.56 11.52
C SER A 241 2.61 -6.90 10.06
N GLU A 242 1.84 -7.85 9.50
CA GLU A 242 1.91 -8.19 8.08
C GLU A 242 1.47 -7.05 7.16
N ARG A 243 0.52 -6.19 7.60
CA ARG A 243 0.16 -4.98 6.85
C ARG A 243 1.27 -3.94 6.87
N LEU A 244 1.88 -3.67 8.02
CA LEU A 244 3.03 -2.77 8.08
C LEU A 244 4.18 -3.25 7.17
N LEU A 245 4.47 -4.55 7.17
CA LEU A 245 5.46 -5.14 6.26
C LEU A 245 5.06 -4.99 4.78
N ALA A 246 3.77 -5.09 4.44
CA ALA A 246 3.27 -4.85 3.08
C ALA A 246 3.43 -3.37 2.66
N VAL A 247 3.17 -2.44 3.58
CA VAL A 247 3.43 -0.99 3.37
C VAL A 247 4.89 -0.77 3.04
N LEU A 248 5.82 -1.30 3.84
CA LEU A 248 7.25 -1.12 3.62
C LEU A 248 7.76 -1.72 2.30
N LYS A 249 7.10 -2.76 1.79
CA LYS A 249 7.43 -3.39 0.49
C LYS A 249 6.99 -2.56 -0.72
N LYS A 250 6.05 -1.63 -0.56
CA LYS A 250 5.42 -0.89 -1.67
C LYS A 250 5.61 0.62 -1.60
N SER A 251 5.53 1.19 -0.40
CA SER A 251 5.55 2.63 -0.21
C SER A 251 6.87 3.23 -0.71
N THR A 252 6.74 4.28 -1.50
CA THR A 252 7.85 5.12 -1.99
C THR A 252 7.91 6.46 -1.25
N THR A 253 6.98 6.69 -0.32
CA THR A 253 6.73 7.95 0.38
C THR A 253 7.07 7.87 1.86
N LEU A 254 6.88 6.70 2.50
CA LEU A 254 7.16 6.53 3.91
C LEU A 254 8.66 6.63 4.18
N GLU A 255 9.03 7.58 5.03
CA GLU A 255 10.40 7.96 5.37
C GLU A 255 10.84 7.40 6.71
N GLU A 256 9.94 7.34 7.70
CA GLU A 256 10.29 6.89 9.05
C GLU A 256 9.24 5.99 9.67
N ILE A 257 9.70 4.98 10.42
CA ILE A 257 8.86 4.13 11.25
C ILE A 257 9.30 4.16 12.70
N TYR A 258 8.32 4.37 13.58
CA TYR A 258 8.45 4.34 15.02
C TYR A 258 7.59 3.20 15.57
N VAL A 259 8.22 2.07 15.87
CA VAL A 259 7.52 0.88 16.36
C VAL A 259 8.10 0.41 17.68
N ASP A 260 8.38 1.37 18.56
CA ASP A 260 8.96 1.09 19.88
C ASP A 260 7.94 0.41 20.81
N ASN A 261 8.41 -0.58 21.57
CA ASN A 261 7.58 -1.37 22.49
C ASN A 261 6.27 -1.89 21.82
N ALA A 262 6.38 -2.38 20.59
CA ALA A 262 5.25 -2.91 19.81
C ALA A 262 5.07 -4.44 19.97
N GLY A 263 5.87 -5.06 20.84
CA GLY A 263 5.85 -6.50 21.08
C GLY A 263 6.57 -7.33 20.02
N PHE A 264 7.45 -6.70 19.23
CA PHE A 264 8.21 -7.36 18.19
C PHE A 264 9.39 -8.16 18.75
N LYS A 265 9.73 -9.23 18.01
CA LYS A 265 10.84 -10.15 18.30
C LYS A 265 11.69 -10.39 17.05
N GLY A 266 12.71 -11.23 17.14
CA GLY A 266 13.65 -11.51 16.06
C GLY A 266 13.01 -11.92 14.73
N ASP A 267 11.89 -12.65 14.74
CA ASP A 267 11.18 -13.04 13.50
C ASP A 267 10.58 -11.84 12.75
N PHE A 268 10.09 -10.83 13.48
CA PHE A 268 9.62 -9.59 12.85
C PHE A 268 10.80 -8.82 12.26
N ALA A 269 11.92 -8.72 12.98
CA ALA A 269 13.13 -8.08 12.48
C ALA A 269 13.62 -8.73 11.17
N ASN A 270 13.56 -10.06 11.05
CA ASN A 270 13.84 -10.77 9.79
C ASN A 270 12.89 -10.36 8.66
N LYS A 271 11.58 -10.35 8.91
CA LYS A 271 10.60 -9.93 7.89
C LYS A 271 10.76 -8.46 7.49
N LEU A 272 11.06 -7.59 8.45
CA LEU A 272 11.37 -6.19 8.22
C LEU A 272 12.60 -6.02 7.32
N SER A 273 13.68 -6.75 7.60
CA SER A 273 14.87 -6.79 6.73
C SER A 273 14.54 -7.19 5.30
N MET A 274 13.71 -8.22 5.12
CA MET A 274 13.27 -8.64 3.78
C MET A 274 12.44 -7.56 3.09
N ALA A 275 11.55 -6.87 3.82
CA ALA A 275 10.73 -5.79 3.29
C ALA A 275 11.61 -4.62 2.77
N ILE A 276 12.57 -4.18 3.58
CA ILE A 276 13.51 -3.11 3.25
C ILE A 276 14.32 -3.43 1.98
N ILE A 277 14.88 -4.64 1.88
CA ILE A 277 15.68 -5.04 0.70
C ILE A 277 14.80 -5.15 -0.56
N SER A 278 13.56 -5.62 -0.43
CA SER A 278 12.71 -5.88 -1.58
C SER A 278 12.19 -4.61 -2.28
N ASN A 279 12.26 -3.45 -1.62
CA ASN A 279 11.77 -2.19 -2.13
C ASN A 279 12.93 -1.24 -2.44
N SER A 280 13.46 -1.31 -3.67
CA SER A 280 14.57 -0.46 -4.12
C SER A 280 14.21 1.03 -4.21
N ASN A 281 12.92 1.35 -4.27
CA ASN A 281 12.40 2.72 -4.40
C ASN A 281 11.94 3.29 -3.05
N SER A 282 12.19 2.60 -1.94
CA SER A 282 11.81 3.05 -0.61
C SER A 282 12.46 4.39 -0.27
N SER A 283 11.68 5.27 0.33
CA SER A 283 12.19 6.51 0.95
C SER A 283 12.55 6.34 2.42
N LEU A 284 12.42 5.12 2.97
CA LEU A 284 12.68 4.84 4.36
C LEU A 284 14.13 5.12 4.73
N HIS A 285 14.33 6.05 5.67
CA HIS A 285 15.63 6.42 6.21
C HIS A 285 15.63 6.54 7.75
N GLY A 286 14.47 6.48 8.42
CA GLY A 286 14.37 6.44 9.88
C GLY A 286 13.72 5.16 10.41
N ILE A 287 14.40 4.45 11.32
CA ILE A 287 13.87 3.24 11.96
C ILE A 287 14.08 3.33 13.46
N ASP A 288 12.99 3.20 14.21
CA ASP A 288 13.00 3.03 15.66
C ASP A 288 12.29 1.74 16.05
N LEU A 289 13.06 0.78 16.57
CA LEU A 289 12.61 -0.52 17.07
C LEU A 289 12.82 -0.64 18.58
N SER A 290 13.03 0.47 19.28
CA SER A 290 13.41 0.47 20.69
C SER A 290 12.43 -0.32 21.56
N HIS A 291 12.88 -0.90 22.65
CA HIS A 291 12.06 -1.70 23.58
C HIS A 291 11.37 -2.91 22.94
N ASN A 292 11.89 -3.45 21.83
CA ASN A 292 11.47 -4.74 21.28
C ASN A 292 12.60 -5.76 21.43
N LEU A 293 12.32 -6.91 22.05
CA LEU A 293 13.31 -7.97 22.26
C LEU A 293 13.60 -8.74 20.97
N ILE A 294 14.26 -8.07 20.03
CA ILE A 294 14.69 -8.65 18.74
C ILE A 294 15.93 -9.52 18.90
N GLU A 295 16.71 -9.30 19.97
CA GLU A 295 17.92 -10.04 20.34
C GLU A 295 19.00 -10.02 19.23
N ASP A 296 20.13 -10.68 19.47
CA ASP A 296 21.26 -10.72 18.51
C ASP A 296 20.87 -11.31 17.15
N ARG A 297 19.90 -12.25 17.13
CA ARG A 297 19.40 -12.83 15.89
C ARG A 297 18.68 -11.78 15.05
N GLY A 298 17.81 -10.97 15.65
CA GLY A 298 17.16 -9.86 14.96
C GLY A 298 18.17 -8.82 14.46
N ALA A 299 19.17 -8.46 15.28
CA ALA A 299 20.25 -7.57 14.87
C ALA A 299 21.07 -8.12 13.68
N THR A 300 21.30 -9.44 13.63
CA THR A 300 21.97 -10.08 12.49
C THR A 300 21.16 -9.93 11.20
N HIS A 301 19.84 -10.14 11.27
CA HIS A 301 18.96 -9.92 10.12
C HIS A 301 18.98 -8.46 9.66
N LEU A 302 18.82 -7.51 10.59
CA LEU A 302 18.89 -6.08 10.31
C LEU A 302 20.22 -5.69 9.67
N SER A 303 21.34 -6.16 10.23
CA SER A 303 22.68 -5.92 9.70
C SER A 303 22.82 -6.36 8.23
N SER A 304 22.30 -7.54 7.89
CA SER A 304 22.34 -8.07 6.52
C SER A 304 21.56 -7.22 5.52
N SER A 305 20.48 -6.57 5.96
CA SER A 305 19.69 -5.64 5.14
C SER A 305 20.31 -4.25 5.08
N LEU A 306 20.74 -3.70 6.21
CA LEU A 306 21.31 -2.36 6.29
C LEU A 306 22.63 -2.25 5.52
N SER A 307 23.43 -3.32 5.49
CA SER A 307 24.64 -3.37 4.65
C SER A 307 24.36 -3.31 3.14
N LYS A 308 23.16 -3.70 2.71
CA LYS A 308 22.74 -3.76 1.30
C LYS A 308 21.74 -2.67 0.91
N ALA A 309 21.27 -1.87 1.87
CA ALA A 309 20.31 -0.82 1.62
C ALA A 309 20.88 0.20 0.62
N HIS A 310 20.11 0.51 -0.43
CA HIS A 310 20.54 1.42 -1.49
C HIS A 310 20.67 2.88 -1.02
N ARG A 311 19.96 3.23 0.05
CA ARG A 311 20.04 4.50 0.75
C ARG A 311 20.59 4.26 2.15
N GLY A 312 21.33 5.22 2.68
CA GLY A 312 21.71 5.20 4.09
C GLY A 312 20.55 5.63 4.97
N LEU A 313 20.59 5.26 6.25
CA LEU A 313 19.62 5.73 7.23
C LEU A 313 20.05 7.08 7.78
N VAL A 314 19.09 7.94 8.10
CA VAL A 314 19.28 9.15 8.91
C VAL A 314 19.15 8.82 10.40
N LYS A 315 18.24 7.92 10.76
CA LYS A 315 17.99 7.51 12.14
C LYS A 315 17.92 5.99 12.29
N LEU A 316 18.66 5.47 13.26
CA LEU A 316 18.55 4.09 13.73
C LEU A 316 18.51 4.08 15.27
N SER A 317 17.39 3.62 15.83
CA SER A 317 17.23 3.41 17.26
C SER A 317 16.92 1.94 17.57
N LEU A 318 17.81 1.31 18.32
CA LEU A 318 17.71 -0.06 18.82
C LEU A 318 17.91 -0.09 20.34
N SER A 319 17.42 0.93 21.05
CA SER A 319 17.52 1.01 22.51
C SER A 319 16.73 -0.12 23.16
N HIS A 320 17.30 -0.76 24.19
CA HIS A 320 16.63 -1.82 24.95
C HIS A 320 16.05 -2.95 24.08
N CYS A 321 16.85 -3.42 23.10
CA CYS A 321 16.45 -4.43 22.14
C CYS A 321 16.87 -5.87 22.52
N GLY A 322 17.46 -6.04 23.71
CA GLY A 322 18.02 -7.31 24.17
C GLY A 322 19.30 -7.70 23.42
N LEU A 323 20.04 -6.73 22.89
CA LEU A 323 21.29 -6.99 22.18
C LEU A 323 22.40 -7.28 23.17
N THR A 324 23.26 -8.24 22.83
CA THR A 324 24.55 -8.42 23.47
C THR A 324 25.67 -7.77 22.64
N GLY A 325 26.93 -7.89 23.07
CA GLY A 325 28.09 -7.48 22.27
C GLY A 325 28.05 -8.08 20.85
N LYS A 326 27.57 -9.31 20.68
CA LYS A 326 27.45 -9.93 19.35
C LYS A 326 26.47 -9.17 18.45
N GLY A 327 25.29 -8.81 18.96
CA GLY A 327 24.30 -8.04 18.21
C GLY A 327 24.81 -6.65 17.86
N VAL A 328 25.46 -5.96 18.80
CA VAL A 328 26.06 -4.64 18.57
C VAL A 328 27.17 -4.70 17.52
N VAL A 329 28.02 -5.73 17.53
CA VAL A 329 29.04 -5.97 16.50
C VAL A 329 28.42 -6.13 15.11
N GLN A 330 27.32 -6.87 14.99
CA GLN A 330 26.62 -7.05 13.72
C GLN A 330 26.08 -5.72 13.20
N ILE A 331 25.49 -4.88 14.06
CA ILE A 331 25.02 -3.55 13.65
C ILE A 331 26.21 -2.68 13.22
N GLY A 332 27.30 -2.64 13.99
CA GLY A 332 28.50 -1.89 13.63
C GLY A 332 29.10 -2.34 12.29
N HIS A 333 29.11 -3.65 12.00
CA HIS A 333 29.52 -4.15 10.69
C HIS A 333 28.67 -3.60 9.55
N ALA A 334 27.35 -3.51 9.72
CA ALA A 334 26.48 -2.93 8.70
C ALA A 334 26.74 -1.44 8.48
N LEU A 335 27.00 -0.69 9.55
CA LEU A 335 27.32 0.73 9.49
C LEU A 335 28.63 1.00 8.75
N VAL A 336 29.65 0.16 8.94
CA VAL A 336 30.93 0.26 8.21
C VAL A 336 30.80 -0.19 6.76
N LEU A 337 30.05 -1.27 6.50
CA LEU A 337 29.95 -1.87 5.17
C LEU A 337 29.10 -1.02 4.20
N ASN A 338 28.05 -0.37 4.70
CA ASN A 338 27.22 0.51 3.88
C ASN A 338 27.89 1.89 3.73
N LYS A 339 28.39 2.16 2.52
CA LYS A 339 29.09 3.40 2.15
C LYS A 339 28.27 4.68 2.35
N CYS A 340 26.94 4.58 2.37
CA CYS A 340 26.07 5.73 2.58
C CYS A 340 25.92 6.10 4.06
N MET A 341 26.19 5.19 5.01
CA MET A 341 25.89 5.42 6.43
C MET A 341 26.72 6.56 7.02
N ALA A 342 28.01 6.63 6.69
CA ALA A 342 28.88 7.70 7.20
C ALA A 342 28.41 9.11 6.76
N SER A 343 27.79 9.24 5.59
CA SER A 343 27.30 10.53 5.05
C SER A 343 25.82 10.80 5.29
N SER A 344 25.08 9.88 5.92
CA SER A 344 23.63 10.02 6.14
C SER A 344 23.19 9.82 7.59
N LEU A 345 23.82 8.94 8.35
CA LEU A 345 23.39 8.59 9.71
C LEU A 345 23.69 9.71 10.68
N GLN A 346 22.62 10.35 11.15
CA GLN A 346 22.68 11.48 12.09
C GLN A 346 22.30 11.06 13.51
N HIS A 347 21.46 10.03 13.67
CA HIS A 347 21.00 9.57 14.97
C HIS A 347 21.22 8.06 15.14
N LEU A 348 22.03 7.70 16.13
CA LEU A 348 22.29 6.31 16.53
C LEU A 348 22.02 6.14 18.03
N ASP A 349 21.04 5.30 18.36
CA ASP A 349 20.74 4.91 19.74
C ASP A 349 20.87 3.38 19.89
N LEU A 350 21.82 2.95 20.72
CA LEU A 350 22.03 1.55 21.11
C LEU A 350 21.95 1.38 22.63
N SER A 351 21.39 2.35 23.35
CA SER A 351 21.34 2.38 24.81
C SER A 351 20.60 1.18 25.42
N ASN A 352 20.84 0.90 26.69
CA ASN A 352 20.15 -0.15 27.46
C ASN A 352 20.25 -1.57 26.85
N ASN A 353 21.32 -1.85 26.11
CA ASN A 353 21.73 -3.18 25.64
C ASN A 353 22.94 -3.67 26.45
N VAL A 354 23.39 -4.92 26.33
CA VAL A 354 24.53 -5.44 27.13
C VAL A 354 25.74 -5.72 26.23
N ALA A 355 26.57 -4.70 25.98
CA ALA A 355 27.64 -4.74 24.97
C ALA A 355 29.06 -4.78 25.58
N LYS A 356 29.29 -5.69 26.54
CA LYS A 356 30.50 -5.73 27.37
C LYS A 356 31.80 -6.10 26.65
N ASP A 357 31.74 -6.95 25.62
CA ASP A 357 32.93 -7.73 25.22
C ASP A 357 33.51 -7.38 23.84
N ASP A 358 32.77 -6.68 22.96
CA ASP A 358 33.28 -6.33 21.62
C ASP A 358 32.48 -5.17 21.02
N ILE A 359 33.13 -4.02 20.87
CA ILE A 359 32.57 -2.80 20.25
C ILE A 359 33.41 -2.30 19.07
N ASN A 360 34.39 -3.09 18.62
CA ASN A 360 35.42 -2.62 17.69
C ASN A 360 34.83 -2.09 16.38
N THR A 361 33.74 -2.66 15.91
CA THR A 361 33.06 -2.22 14.68
C THR A 361 32.32 -0.89 14.86
N ILE A 362 31.71 -0.67 16.01
CA ILE A 362 31.10 0.63 16.36
C ILE A 362 32.19 1.68 16.51
N CYS A 363 33.28 1.38 17.24
CA CYS A 363 34.42 2.30 17.36
C CYS A 363 35.04 2.63 15.99
N SER A 364 35.16 1.63 15.11
CA SER A 364 35.66 1.84 13.73
C SER A 364 34.74 2.78 12.93
N PHE A 365 33.42 2.61 13.06
CA PHE A 365 32.45 3.52 12.43
C PHE A 365 32.52 4.94 13.01
N LEU A 366 32.69 5.08 14.33
CA LEU A 366 32.76 6.39 14.98
C LEU A 366 34.09 7.12 14.72
N ALA A 367 35.18 6.37 14.54
CA ALA A 367 36.52 6.92 14.28
C ALA A 367 36.68 7.46 12.85
N GLN A 368 35.88 7.01 11.88
CA GLN A 368 35.88 7.57 10.53
C GLN A 368 35.06 8.88 10.49
N PRO A 369 35.38 9.83 9.59
CA PRO A 369 34.55 11.02 9.39
C PRO A 369 33.11 10.63 9.08
N ASN A 370 32.18 11.09 9.90
CA ASN A 370 30.75 10.79 9.78
C ASN A 370 29.90 12.01 10.16
N VAL A 371 28.61 11.99 9.80
CA VAL A 371 27.66 13.08 10.03
C VAL A 371 26.81 12.91 11.31
N LEU A 372 27.23 12.03 12.22
CA LEU A 372 26.45 11.72 13.42
C LEU A 372 26.33 12.95 14.33
N THR A 373 25.09 13.34 14.64
CA THR A 373 24.79 14.47 15.54
C THR A 373 24.25 14.00 16.89
N PHE A 374 23.74 12.77 16.96
CA PHE A 374 23.25 12.14 18.18
C PHE A 374 23.79 10.71 18.30
N LEU A 375 24.46 10.45 19.42
CA LEU A 375 24.94 9.12 19.81
C LEU A 375 24.48 8.82 21.23
N ASN A 376 23.73 7.73 21.41
CA ASN A 376 23.34 7.24 22.73
C ASN A 376 23.81 5.80 22.94
N LEU A 377 24.82 5.66 23.81
CA LEU A 377 25.36 4.38 24.28
C LEU A 377 25.17 4.23 25.81
N SER A 378 24.23 4.97 26.41
CA SER A 378 23.99 4.88 27.86
C SER A 378 23.55 3.48 28.28
N SER A 379 23.94 3.06 29.49
CA SER A 379 23.55 1.76 30.05
C SER A 379 23.91 0.57 29.15
N THR A 380 25.02 0.66 28.39
CA THR A 380 25.49 -0.41 27.51
C THR A 380 26.61 -1.26 28.11
N ASP A 381 27.13 -0.85 29.27
CA ASP A 381 28.39 -1.34 29.86
C ASP A 381 29.60 -1.26 28.91
N ILE A 382 29.53 -0.41 27.89
CA ILE A 382 30.62 -0.13 26.95
C ILE A 382 31.66 0.75 27.65
N ALA A 383 32.89 0.25 27.75
CA ALA A 383 34.04 1.06 28.12
C ALA A 383 34.57 1.79 26.88
N LEU A 384 34.24 3.07 26.73
CA LEU A 384 34.92 3.96 25.80
C LEU A 384 36.23 4.40 26.47
N GLU A 385 37.28 3.58 26.39
CA GLU A 385 38.62 4.06 26.79
C GLU A 385 39.09 5.14 25.78
N PRO A 386 39.64 6.27 26.26
CA PRO A 386 40.03 7.41 25.43
C PRO A 386 41.26 7.16 24.55
#